data_AF-A0A5N9D1L1-F1
#
_entry.id   AF-A0A5N9D1L1-F1
#
_cell.length_a   1.000
_cell.length_b   1.000
_cell.length_c   1.000
_cell.angle_alpha   90.00
_cell.angle_beta   90.00
_cell.angle_gamma   90.00
#
_symmetry.space_group_name_H-M   'P 1'
#
loop_
_entity.id
_entity.type
_entity.pdbx_description
1 polymer ?
#
loop_
_entity_poly.entity_id
_entity_poly.type
_entity_poly.pdbx_seq_one_letter_code
_entity_poly.pdbx_strand_id
1 'polypeptide(L)'
;YQIQTKFRDETRPRGGLLRVREFEMKDAYSFDADEEGLERSFQAMVAAYKRIFKRCGLDVVMVDADSGGIGGKDSNEFVLLAESGDDTILMSDESDYAANVEKAEFIKKEFPTGDLCEVEEFATPDIKTIEALAKLEGVSRSKTAKAVFYSVDGEVVIVTIRGDYDVNETKLRNLLGGSVPRLATPEEVKAAGLVAGSASAVGLQGVKSIVDDSITMGSNYLAGANKAGFHLRNVNFPRDFKADILGDIAEAKKGYPSPDGKGKLIAKRGIELGHVFKLGNVYSSKMGARYTDEDGQQNDVLMGCYGIGIGRMLAAAVEAYHDDFGMVLPSAIAPYDIYLAGLNLEDADISGKAEMLYESLQDAGFDVLFDDRDAPPGVKFKDADLMGIPVRVVISSRSMGNGGVEVKARAEKESEIVSEPDVIEAVRKLLG
;
A
#
# COMPACT_ATOMS: atom_id res chain seq x y z
N TYR A 1 -20.03 -2.04 -13.27
CA TYR A 1 -19.39 -1.42 -12.10
C TYR A 1 -20.41 -0.57 -11.39
N GLN A 2 -20.16 -0.19 -10.14
CA GLN A 2 -21.01 0.71 -9.37
C GLN A 2 -20.16 1.67 -8.54
N ILE A 3 -20.75 2.77 -8.10
CA ILE A 3 -20.24 3.62 -7.02
C ILE A 3 -21.28 3.52 -5.92
N GLN A 4 -20.92 2.92 -4.80
CA GLN A 4 -21.88 2.59 -3.76
C GLN A 4 -21.19 2.57 -2.39
N THR A 5 -21.92 3.04 -1.38
CA THR A 5 -21.58 2.91 0.03
C THR A 5 -21.33 1.46 0.42
N LYS A 6 -20.22 1.23 1.10
CA LYS A 6 -19.78 -0.04 1.66
C LYS A 6 -19.69 0.06 3.17
N PHE A 7 -19.84 -1.09 3.82
CA PHE A 7 -19.71 -1.23 5.26
C PHE A 7 -18.61 -2.23 5.58
N ARG A 8 -17.69 -1.85 6.45
CA ARG A 8 -16.66 -2.73 7.01
C ARG A 8 -16.56 -2.45 8.50
N ASP A 9 -16.77 -3.47 9.33
CA ASP A 9 -16.59 -3.32 10.78
C ASP A 9 -15.09 -3.28 11.11
N GLU A 10 -14.47 -2.16 10.81
CA GLU A 10 -13.07 -1.93 11.07
C GLU A 10 -12.81 -1.94 12.58
N THR A 11 -11.83 -2.76 12.97
CA THR A 11 -11.43 -2.95 14.38
C THR A 11 -10.96 -1.65 15.01
N ARG A 12 -10.28 -0.81 14.22
CA ARG A 12 -9.72 0.48 14.64
C ARG A 12 -9.95 1.55 13.56
N PRO A 13 -11.14 2.17 13.50
CA PRO A 13 -11.39 3.28 12.59
C PRO A 13 -10.54 4.49 13.03
N ARG A 14 -9.80 5.11 12.11
CA ARG A 14 -8.82 6.17 12.39
C ARG A 14 -8.52 6.99 11.12
N GLY A 15 -7.96 8.20 11.29
CA GLY A 15 -7.51 9.02 10.15
C GLY A 15 -8.63 9.58 9.28
N GLY A 16 -9.81 9.82 9.86
CA GLY A 16 -10.97 10.32 9.12
C GLY A 16 -11.33 9.40 7.95
N LEU A 17 -11.58 10.00 6.77
CA LEU A 17 -11.97 9.27 5.55
C LEU A 17 -10.93 8.26 5.04
N LEU A 18 -9.71 8.24 5.57
CA LEU A 18 -8.72 7.23 5.23
C LEU A 18 -9.17 5.82 5.66
N ARG A 19 -9.79 5.71 6.84
CA ARG A 19 -10.19 4.43 7.43
C ARG A 19 -11.42 4.55 8.34
N VAL A 20 -12.58 4.41 7.71
CA VAL A 20 -13.92 4.47 8.34
C VAL A 20 -14.66 3.14 8.22
N ARG A 21 -15.80 3.03 8.91
CA ARG A 21 -16.69 1.85 8.81
C ARG A 21 -17.70 1.92 7.67
N GLU A 22 -18.06 3.13 7.25
CA GLU A 22 -18.96 3.40 6.13
C GLU A 22 -18.23 4.30 5.14
N PHE A 23 -18.08 3.87 3.89
CA PHE A 23 -17.33 4.62 2.88
C PHE A 23 -17.87 4.36 1.47
N GLU A 24 -17.71 5.31 0.57
CA GLU A 24 -17.99 5.11 -0.84
C GLU A 24 -16.82 4.42 -1.54
N MET A 25 -17.17 3.39 -2.32
CA MET A 25 -16.22 2.69 -3.17
C MET A 25 -16.79 2.57 -4.57
N LYS A 26 -15.93 2.80 -5.56
CA LYS A 26 -16.18 2.35 -6.92
C LYS A 26 -15.67 0.93 -7.04
N ASP A 27 -16.55 -0.03 -7.28
CA ASP A 27 -16.22 -1.44 -7.49
C ASP A 27 -16.71 -1.91 -8.86
N ALA A 28 -15.82 -2.59 -9.59
CA ALA A 28 -16.09 -3.21 -10.86
C ALA A 28 -15.76 -4.69 -10.83
N TYR A 29 -16.49 -5.46 -11.63
CA TYR A 29 -16.29 -6.88 -11.83
C TYR A 29 -16.31 -7.16 -13.33
N SER A 30 -15.30 -7.86 -13.84
CA SER A 30 -15.30 -8.41 -15.21
C SER A 30 -15.63 -9.89 -15.16
N PHE A 31 -16.17 -10.39 -16.27
CA PHE A 31 -16.55 -11.78 -16.45
C PHE A 31 -16.06 -12.20 -17.83
N ASP A 32 -15.11 -13.12 -17.84
CA ASP A 32 -14.31 -13.46 -19.00
C ASP A 32 -14.36 -14.98 -19.23
N ALA A 33 -14.36 -15.39 -20.51
CA ALA A 33 -14.44 -16.81 -20.88
C ALA A 33 -13.10 -17.54 -20.64
N ASP A 34 -11.99 -16.86 -20.91
CA ASP A 34 -10.65 -17.42 -20.86
C ASP A 34 -9.65 -16.45 -20.20
N GLU A 35 -8.46 -16.94 -19.91
CA GLU A 35 -7.39 -16.19 -19.26
C GLU A 35 -6.94 -14.98 -20.10
N GLU A 36 -7.05 -15.06 -21.43
CA GLU A 36 -6.71 -13.95 -22.32
C GLU A 36 -7.74 -12.81 -22.21
N GLY A 37 -9.03 -13.14 -22.13
CA GLY A 37 -10.10 -12.21 -21.82
C GLY A 37 -9.90 -11.54 -20.47
N LEU A 38 -9.61 -12.33 -19.44
CA LEU A 38 -9.32 -11.80 -18.10
C LEU A 38 -8.13 -10.84 -18.13
N GLU A 39 -7.05 -11.18 -18.83
CA GLU A 39 -5.89 -10.31 -19.00
C GLU A 39 -6.26 -9.01 -19.72
N ARG A 40 -7.04 -9.06 -20.81
CA ARG A 40 -7.50 -7.86 -21.52
C ARG A 40 -8.34 -6.96 -20.61
N SER A 41 -9.30 -7.54 -19.87
CA SER A 41 -10.13 -6.83 -18.90
C SER A 41 -9.28 -6.20 -17.79
N PHE A 42 -8.31 -6.94 -17.27
CA PHE A 42 -7.38 -6.46 -16.24
C PHE A 42 -6.55 -5.26 -16.73
N GLN A 43 -5.90 -5.38 -17.90
CA GLN A 43 -5.09 -4.29 -18.46
C GLN A 43 -5.93 -3.05 -18.81
N ALA A 44 -7.16 -3.25 -19.31
CA ALA A 44 -8.08 -2.14 -19.56
C ALA A 44 -8.39 -1.37 -18.27
N MET A 45 -8.59 -2.08 -17.16
CA MET A 45 -8.85 -1.50 -15.85
C MET A 45 -7.62 -0.81 -15.25
N VAL A 46 -6.42 -1.41 -15.36
CA VAL A 46 -5.16 -0.77 -14.98
C VAL A 46 -4.97 0.55 -15.74
N ALA A 47 -5.16 0.54 -17.06
CA ALA A 47 -5.04 1.74 -17.88
C ALA A 47 -6.10 2.80 -17.53
N ALA A 48 -7.33 2.38 -17.21
CA ALA A 48 -8.38 3.27 -16.75
C ALA A 48 -8.03 3.93 -15.40
N TYR A 49 -7.47 3.17 -14.45
CA TYR A 49 -7.09 3.68 -13.13
C TYR A 49 -5.95 4.68 -13.24
N LYS A 50 -4.91 4.37 -14.02
CA LYS A 50 -3.83 5.32 -14.33
C LYS A 50 -4.37 6.63 -14.90
N ARG A 51 -5.36 6.57 -15.81
CA ARG A 51 -6.01 7.77 -16.36
C ARG A 51 -6.85 8.52 -15.33
N ILE A 52 -7.58 7.81 -14.47
CA ILE A 52 -8.40 8.43 -13.40
C ILE A 52 -7.50 9.20 -12.45
N PHE A 53 -6.48 8.56 -11.87
CA PHE A 53 -5.59 9.20 -10.91
C PHE A 53 -4.82 10.37 -11.54
N LYS A 54 -4.31 10.20 -12.77
CA LYS A 54 -3.70 11.30 -13.52
C LYS A 54 -4.66 12.48 -13.74
N ARG A 55 -5.93 12.22 -14.09
CA ARG A 55 -6.94 13.27 -14.25
C ARG A 55 -7.28 13.96 -12.94
N CYS A 56 -7.21 13.25 -11.82
CA CYS A 56 -7.37 13.83 -10.49
C CYS A 56 -6.12 14.59 -10.00
N GLY A 57 -5.04 14.63 -10.78
CA GLY A 57 -3.77 15.26 -10.39
C GLY A 57 -3.01 14.49 -9.31
N LEU A 58 -3.26 13.18 -9.17
CA LEU A 58 -2.63 12.32 -8.16
C LEU A 58 -1.54 11.46 -8.80
N ASP A 59 -0.31 11.59 -8.30
CA ASP A 59 0.82 10.79 -8.75
C ASP A 59 0.90 9.47 -7.98
N VAL A 60 0.34 8.42 -8.57
CA VAL A 60 0.23 7.09 -7.95
C VAL A 60 1.22 6.11 -8.54
N VAL A 61 1.77 5.26 -7.69
CA VAL A 61 2.61 4.12 -8.08
C VAL A 61 1.76 2.86 -8.06
N MET A 62 1.86 2.05 -9.11
CA MET A 62 1.27 0.72 -9.12
C MET A 62 2.27 -0.26 -8.50
N VAL A 63 1.84 -1.01 -7.49
CA VAL A 63 2.72 -1.89 -6.71
C VAL A 63 2.13 -3.30 -6.68
N ASP A 64 2.98 -4.32 -6.66
CA ASP A 64 2.54 -5.70 -6.45
C ASP A 64 2.05 -5.88 -5.02
N ALA A 65 0.91 -6.55 -4.89
CA ALA A 65 0.21 -6.67 -3.61
C ALA A 65 -0.27 -8.10 -3.36
N ASP A 66 -0.58 -8.37 -2.10
CA ASP A 66 -1.20 -9.62 -1.71
C ASP A 66 -2.68 -9.66 -2.12
N SER A 67 -3.16 -10.81 -2.60
CA SER A 67 -4.57 -10.96 -2.97
C SER A 67 -5.50 -11.09 -1.76
N GLY A 68 -4.95 -11.24 -0.56
CA GLY A 68 -5.68 -11.24 0.70
C GLY A 68 -6.75 -12.33 0.78
N GLY A 69 -7.79 -12.04 1.58
CA GLY A 69 -8.96 -12.90 1.72
C GLY A 69 -9.91 -12.89 0.52
N ILE A 70 -9.70 -12.00 -0.46
CA ILE A 70 -10.46 -11.97 -1.71
C ILE A 70 -10.06 -13.16 -2.60
N GLY A 71 -8.80 -13.60 -2.50
CA GLY A 71 -8.24 -14.65 -3.34
C GLY A 71 -7.92 -14.14 -4.75
N GLY A 72 -7.25 -14.98 -5.54
CA GLY A 72 -6.72 -14.62 -6.85
C GLY A 72 -5.25 -14.98 -7.00
N LYS A 73 -4.71 -14.78 -8.21
CA LYS A 73 -3.30 -15.05 -8.53
C LYS A 73 -2.47 -13.77 -8.56
N ASP A 74 -2.98 -12.75 -9.26
CA ASP A 74 -2.30 -11.48 -9.47
C ASP A 74 -3.13 -10.36 -8.88
N SER A 75 -2.49 -9.49 -8.10
CA SER A 75 -3.11 -8.28 -7.60
C SER A 75 -2.14 -7.11 -7.55
N ASN A 76 -2.64 -5.92 -7.87
CA ASN A 76 -1.86 -4.69 -7.84
C ASN A 76 -2.62 -3.59 -7.11
N GLU A 77 -1.92 -2.89 -6.22
CA GLU A 77 -2.41 -1.71 -5.52
C GLU A 77 -1.94 -0.45 -6.27
N PHE A 78 -2.78 0.58 -6.25
CA PHE A 78 -2.45 1.94 -6.68
C PHE A 78 -2.25 2.79 -5.44
N VAL A 79 -1.01 3.20 -5.21
CA VAL A 79 -0.59 3.81 -3.96
C VAL A 79 -0.14 5.24 -4.21
N LEU A 80 -0.70 6.19 -3.47
CA LEU A 80 -0.20 7.55 -3.39
C LEU A 80 0.90 7.62 -2.34
N LEU A 81 2.11 8.03 -2.71
CA LEU A 81 3.22 8.11 -1.77
C LEU A 81 3.01 9.29 -0.80
N ALA A 82 2.92 9.00 0.49
CA ALA A 82 2.71 9.97 1.55
C ALA A 82 3.28 9.42 2.87
N GLU A 83 4.01 10.25 3.62
CA GLU A 83 4.64 9.83 4.89
C GLU A 83 3.61 9.38 5.95
N SER A 84 2.38 9.92 5.89
CA SER A 84 1.25 9.53 6.74
C SER A 84 0.58 8.21 6.33
N GLY A 85 0.97 7.62 5.21
CA GLY A 85 0.44 6.36 4.72
C GLY A 85 0.62 5.20 5.69
N ASP A 86 -0.34 4.28 5.71
CA ASP A 86 -0.33 3.10 6.59
C ASP A 86 0.55 1.96 6.02
N ASP A 87 0.70 1.92 4.70
CA ASP A 87 1.41 0.85 3.98
C ASP A 87 2.89 1.17 3.80
N THR A 88 3.71 0.12 3.84
CA THR A 88 5.13 0.22 3.50
C THR A 88 5.36 -0.41 2.14
N ILE A 89 5.79 0.42 1.20
CA ILE A 89 6.12 0.01 -0.17
C ILE A 89 7.63 -0.13 -0.28
N LEU A 90 8.09 -1.26 -0.80
CA LEU A 90 9.47 -1.48 -1.19
C LEU A 90 9.61 -1.28 -2.69
N MET A 91 10.48 -0.35 -3.09
CA MET A 91 10.73 0.01 -4.48
C MET A 91 12.20 -0.19 -4.82
N SER A 92 12.53 -0.54 -6.06
CA SER A 92 13.93 -0.47 -6.52
C SER A 92 14.38 0.98 -6.68
N ASP A 93 15.65 1.27 -6.43
CA ASP A 93 16.29 2.55 -6.74
C ASP A 93 16.85 2.64 -8.18
N GLU A 94 16.78 1.55 -8.97
CA GLU A 94 17.30 1.49 -10.35
C GLU A 94 16.27 0.96 -11.38
N SER A 95 15.05 0.60 -10.96
CA SER A 95 14.00 0.07 -11.84
C SER A 95 12.58 0.40 -11.37
N ASP A 96 11.57 -0.02 -12.15
CA ASP A 96 10.15 0.16 -11.83
C ASP A 96 9.59 -0.89 -10.86
N TYR A 97 10.44 -1.76 -10.29
CA TYR A 97 9.97 -2.73 -9.29
C TYR A 97 9.41 -2.01 -8.06
N ALA A 98 8.16 -2.31 -7.71
CA ALA A 98 7.52 -1.81 -6.51
C ALA A 98 6.52 -2.84 -5.98
N ALA A 99 6.58 -3.13 -4.69
CA ALA A 99 5.69 -4.08 -4.04
C ALA A 99 5.37 -3.66 -2.61
N ASN A 100 4.17 -3.97 -2.14
CA ASN A 100 3.82 -3.90 -0.73
C ASN A 100 4.72 -4.87 0.06
N VAL A 101 5.18 -4.50 1.26
CA VAL A 101 6.05 -5.33 2.10
C VAL A 101 5.50 -6.75 2.32
N GLU A 102 4.17 -6.89 2.33
CA GLU A 102 3.49 -8.17 2.48
C GLU A 102 3.74 -9.13 1.30
N LYS A 103 4.01 -8.60 0.10
CA LYS A 103 4.25 -9.36 -1.13
C LYS A 103 5.70 -9.30 -1.62
N ALA A 104 6.43 -8.25 -1.26
CA ALA A 104 7.74 -7.94 -1.81
C ALA A 104 8.74 -9.09 -1.74
N GLU A 105 9.35 -9.39 -2.88
CA GLU A 105 10.46 -10.34 -3.04
C GLU A 105 11.80 -9.59 -3.06
N PHE A 106 12.90 -10.33 -2.90
CA PHE A 106 14.26 -9.81 -2.93
C PHE A 106 15.25 -10.92 -3.24
N ILE A 107 16.43 -10.56 -3.75
CA ILE A 107 17.50 -11.55 -3.97
C ILE A 107 18.15 -11.87 -2.62
N LYS A 108 17.90 -13.09 -2.13
CA LYS A 108 18.55 -13.65 -0.97
C LYS A 108 20.03 -13.91 -1.29
N LYS A 109 20.92 -13.55 -0.37
CA LYS A 109 22.36 -13.79 -0.54
C LYS A 109 22.69 -15.24 -0.24
N GLU A 110 23.39 -15.91 -1.15
CA GLU A 110 23.97 -17.22 -0.85
C GLU A 110 25.02 -17.12 0.25
N PHE A 111 25.14 -18.17 1.04
CA PHE A 111 26.25 -18.38 1.96
C PHE A 111 27.07 -19.58 1.47
N PRO A 112 28.42 -19.52 1.49
CA PRO A 112 29.23 -20.58 0.91
C PRO A 112 28.86 -21.96 1.46
N THR A 113 28.52 -22.87 0.55
CA THR A 113 28.34 -24.28 0.87
C THR A 113 29.71 -24.95 0.94
N GLY A 114 30.08 -25.46 2.12
CA GLY A 114 31.22 -26.36 2.29
C GLY A 114 30.78 -27.82 2.31
N ASP A 115 31.75 -28.73 2.42
CA ASP A 115 31.50 -30.15 2.65
C ASP A 115 30.54 -30.35 3.84
N LEU A 116 29.60 -31.28 3.71
CA LEU A 116 28.62 -31.55 4.75
C LEU A 116 29.31 -32.23 5.92
N CYS A 117 29.43 -31.53 7.05
CA CYS A 117 30.02 -32.08 8.26
C CYS A 117 28.99 -32.91 9.05
N GLU A 118 29.47 -33.77 9.94
CA GLU A 118 28.60 -34.51 10.87
C GLU A 118 27.95 -33.56 11.88
N VAL A 119 26.69 -33.85 12.22
CA VAL A 119 25.94 -33.10 13.23
C VAL A 119 26.58 -33.28 14.59
N GLU A 120 26.84 -32.18 15.29
CA GLU A 120 27.45 -32.19 16.61
C GLU A 120 26.56 -31.42 17.60
N GLU A 121 26.16 -32.05 18.70
CA GLU A 121 25.48 -31.35 19.82
C GLU A 121 26.53 -30.65 20.70
N PHE A 122 26.25 -29.40 21.10
CA PHE A 122 27.09 -28.65 22.02
C PHE A 122 26.28 -27.85 23.03
N ALA A 123 26.87 -27.62 24.20
CA ALA A 123 26.22 -26.90 25.30
C ALA A 123 26.23 -25.38 25.06
N THR A 124 25.06 -24.78 25.23
CA THR A 124 24.80 -23.34 25.08
C THR A 124 23.89 -22.86 26.23
N PRO A 125 24.34 -22.97 27.50
CA PRO A 125 23.54 -22.53 28.64
C PRO A 125 23.18 -21.05 28.47
N ASP A 126 21.93 -20.70 28.78
CA ASP A 126 21.38 -19.34 28.75
C ASP A 126 21.35 -18.63 27.37
N ILE A 127 21.74 -19.30 26.28
CA ILE A 127 21.63 -18.78 24.92
C ILE A 127 20.24 -19.06 24.36
N LYS A 128 19.51 -17.98 24.04
CA LYS A 128 18.13 -18.07 23.51
C LYS A 128 17.89 -17.29 22.23
N THR A 129 18.85 -16.48 21.77
CA THR A 129 18.70 -15.62 20.60
C THR A 129 19.69 -16.00 19.52
N ILE A 130 19.30 -15.78 18.25
CA ILE A 130 20.16 -15.99 17.09
C ILE A 130 21.44 -15.16 17.19
N GLU A 131 21.33 -13.91 17.65
CA GLU A 131 22.48 -13.02 17.80
C GLU A 131 23.49 -13.55 18.84
N ALA A 132 23.01 -14.04 19.98
CA ALA A 132 23.88 -14.60 21.01
C ALA A 132 24.54 -15.91 20.54
N LEU A 133 23.80 -16.77 19.83
CA LEU A 133 24.31 -18.01 19.26
C LEU A 133 25.39 -17.75 18.21
N ALA A 134 25.12 -16.85 17.27
CA ALA A 134 26.06 -16.47 16.21
C ALA A 134 27.35 -15.88 16.79
N LYS A 135 27.22 -15.02 17.81
CA LYS A 135 28.36 -14.41 18.52
C LYS A 135 29.19 -15.45 19.27
N LEU A 136 28.56 -16.39 19.96
CA LEU A 136 29.25 -17.46 20.71
C LEU A 136 30.17 -18.28 19.78
N GLU A 137 29.66 -18.62 18.60
CA GLU A 137 30.36 -19.45 17.62
C GLU A 137 31.25 -18.64 16.66
N GLY A 138 31.25 -17.31 16.76
CA GLY A 138 32.01 -16.44 15.88
C GLY A 138 31.57 -16.50 14.40
N VAL A 139 30.28 -16.76 14.14
CA VAL A 139 29.72 -16.87 12.79
C VAL A 139 28.70 -15.75 12.50
N SER A 140 28.36 -15.56 11.22
CA SER A 140 27.25 -14.70 10.82
C SER A 140 25.90 -15.29 11.22
N ARG A 141 24.89 -14.43 11.45
CA ARG A 141 23.49 -14.85 11.65
C ARG A 141 22.96 -15.70 10.48
N SER A 142 23.48 -15.49 9.27
CA SER A 142 23.15 -16.31 8.09
C SER A 142 23.57 -17.78 8.22
N LYS A 143 24.45 -18.13 9.16
CA LYS A 143 24.88 -19.50 9.46
C LYS A 143 23.99 -20.17 10.52
N THR A 144 22.86 -19.56 10.87
CA THR A 144 21.91 -20.11 11.83
C THR A 144 20.57 -20.42 11.14
N ALA A 145 19.91 -21.49 11.55
CA ALA A 145 18.54 -21.83 11.15
C ALA A 145 17.61 -21.53 12.34
N LYS A 146 16.77 -20.52 12.17
CA LYS A 146 15.78 -20.07 13.14
C LYS A 146 14.51 -20.90 13.00
N ALA A 147 14.03 -21.46 14.11
CA ALA A 147 12.71 -22.08 14.19
C ALA A 147 11.71 -21.11 14.85
N VAL A 148 10.59 -20.88 14.18
CA VAL A 148 9.45 -20.10 14.68
C VAL A 148 8.24 -21.01 14.73
N PHE A 149 7.47 -20.95 15.81
CA PHE A 149 6.29 -21.80 16.00
C PHE A 149 5.03 -21.00 15.77
N TYR A 150 4.18 -21.54 14.89
CA TYR A 150 2.87 -20.98 14.61
C TYR A 150 1.79 -22.00 14.97
N SER A 151 0.62 -21.52 15.38
CA SER A 151 -0.62 -22.26 15.46
C SER A 151 -1.42 -21.97 14.20
N VAL A 152 -1.84 -23.01 13.50
CA VAL A 152 -2.67 -22.96 12.28
C VAL A 152 -3.80 -23.95 12.49
N ASP A 153 -5.06 -23.48 12.48
CA ASP A 153 -6.26 -24.31 12.70
C ASP A 153 -6.23 -25.18 13.97
N GLY A 154 -5.53 -24.70 15.02
CA GLY A 154 -5.37 -25.39 16.31
C GLY A 154 -4.20 -26.37 16.38
N GLU A 155 -3.43 -26.54 15.29
CA GLU A 155 -2.24 -27.37 15.24
C GLU A 155 -0.96 -26.52 15.25
N VAL A 156 0.07 -26.97 15.97
CA VAL A 156 1.38 -26.33 15.96
C VAL A 156 2.14 -26.74 14.71
N VAL A 157 2.68 -25.74 14.00
CA VAL A 157 3.58 -25.92 12.85
C VAL A 157 4.93 -25.29 13.17
N ILE A 158 6.00 -25.90 12.66
CA ILE A 158 7.36 -25.36 12.76
C ILE A 158 7.75 -24.69 11.46
N VAL A 159 8.18 -23.44 11.55
CA VAL A 159 8.66 -22.63 10.43
C VAL A 159 10.17 -22.45 10.57
N THR A 160 10.94 -22.97 9.62
CA THR A 160 12.40 -22.86 9.61
C THR A 160 12.85 -21.85 8.56
N ILE A 161 13.61 -20.83 8.99
CA ILE A 161 14.13 -19.76 8.13
C ILE A 161 15.55 -19.40 8.54
N ARG A 162 16.36 -18.86 7.63
CA ARG A 162 17.71 -18.39 7.99
C ARG A 162 17.65 -17.29 9.05
N GLY A 163 18.55 -17.32 10.03
CA GLY A 163 18.41 -16.51 11.25
C GLY A 163 18.65 -15.00 11.10
N ASP A 164 19.12 -14.53 9.95
CA ASP A 164 19.19 -13.11 9.59
C ASP A 164 17.92 -12.59 8.90
N TYR A 165 16.95 -13.46 8.57
CA TYR A 165 15.65 -13.11 8.00
C TYR A 165 14.52 -13.27 9.02
N ASP A 166 13.41 -12.60 8.75
CA ASP A 166 12.17 -12.68 9.51
C ASP A 166 11.05 -13.26 8.65
N VAL A 167 10.08 -13.90 9.31
CA VAL A 167 8.95 -14.54 8.64
C VAL A 167 7.94 -13.45 8.28
N ASN A 168 7.57 -13.38 7.02
CA ASN A 168 6.43 -12.63 6.54
C ASN A 168 5.17 -13.51 6.69
N GLU A 169 4.27 -13.12 7.59
CA GLU A 169 3.06 -13.88 7.92
C GLU A 169 2.06 -13.95 6.76
N THR A 170 2.03 -12.93 5.89
CA THR A 170 1.19 -12.94 4.68
C THR A 170 1.69 -13.99 3.69
N LYS A 171 2.99 -14.04 3.42
CA LYS A 171 3.59 -15.10 2.57
C LYS A 171 3.38 -16.49 3.18
N LEU A 172 3.55 -16.63 4.49
CA LEU A 172 3.30 -17.88 5.20
C LEU A 172 1.84 -18.34 5.06
N ARG A 173 0.87 -17.44 5.25
CA ARG A 173 -0.56 -17.70 5.05
C ARG A 173 -0.83 -18.20 3.62
N ASN A 174 -0.21 -17.59 2.62
CA ASN A 174 -0.41 -17.95 1.23
C ASN A 174 0.14 -19.35 0.93
N LEU A 175 1.33 -19.69 1.42
CA LEU A 175 1.86 -21.06 1.33
C LEU A 175 1.01 -22.09 2.08
N LEU A 176 0.31 -21.67 3.13
CA LEU A 176 -0.65 -22.49 3.88
C LEU A 176 -2.05 -22.57 3.22
N GLY A 177 -2.20 -22.11 1.98
CA GLY A 177 -3.47 -22.16 1.26
C GLY A 177 -4.55 -21.24 1.85
N GLY A 178 -4.15 -20.15 2.50
CA GLY A 178 -5.07 -19.16 3.09
C GLY A 178 -5.33 -19.34 4.60
N SER A 179 -4.83 -20.42 5.21
CA SER A 179 -4.96 -20.68 6.64
C SER A 179 -4.18 -19.64 7.44
N VAL A 180 -4.82 -18.98 8.42
CA VAL A 180 -4.23 -17.82 9.12
C VAL A 180 -3.25 -18.29 10.20
N PRO A 181 -1.94 -18.01 10.06
CA PRO A 181 -0.97 -18.37 11.08
C PRO A 181 -1.02 -17.37 12.23
N ARG A 182 -0.96 -17.87 13.47
CA ARG A 182 -0.73 -17.05 14.68
C ARG A 182 0.50 -17.60 15.40
N LEU A 183 1.35 -16.74 15.95
CA LEU A 183 2.43 -17.21 16.82
C LEU A 183 1.91 -18.15 17.92
N ALA A 184 2.51 -19.33 18.05
CA ALA A 184 2.15 -20.29 19.07
C ALA A 184 2.56 -19.78 20.46
N THR A 185 1.70 -20.01 21.45
CA THR A 185 1.98 -19.72 22.85
C THR A 185 3.02 -20.68 23.42
N PRO A 186 3.77 -20.29 24.48
CA PRO A 186 4.70 -21.20 25.14
C PRO A 186 4.05 -22.52 25.61
N GLU A 187 2.78 -22.46 26.02
CA GLU A 187 1.99 -23.62 26.45
C GLU A 187 1.73 -24.58 25.27
N GLU A 188 1.30 -24.07 24.13
CA GLU A 188 1.08 -24.85 22.89
C GLU A 188 2.39 -25.50 22.42
N VAL A 189 3.49 -24.75 22.42
CA VAL A 189 4.82 -25.24 22.05
C VAL A 189 5.27 -26.36 22.99
N LYS A 190 5.09 -26.19 24.30
CA LYS A 190 5.44 -27.22 25.29
C LYS A 190 4.57 -28.47 25.15
N ALA A 191 3.27 -28.30 24.87
CA ALA A 191 2.35 -29.42 24.65
C ALA A 191 2.72 -30.23 23.40
N ALA A 192 3.28 -29.59 22.39
CA ALA A 192 3.87 -30.23 21.21
C ALA A 192 5.26 -30.85 21.47
N GLY A 193 5.76 -30.84 22.71
CA GLY A 193 7.04 -31.44 23.09
C GLY A 193 8.27 -30.60 22.72
N LEU A 194 8.08 -29.31 22.42
CA LEU A 194 9.12 -28.42 21.90
C LEU A 194 9.69 -27.50 23.00
N VAL A 195 10.97 -27.16 22.89
CA VAL A 195 11.66 -26.27 23.83
C VAL A 195 12.04 -24.96 23.15
N ALA A 196 11.28 -23.90 23.41
CA ALA A 196 11.52 -22.58 22.85
C ALA A 196 12.96 -22.07 23.13
N GLY A 197 13.60 -21.47 22.14
CA GLY A 197 14.98 -20.97 22.21
C GLY A 197 16.08 -22.03 22.01
N SER A 198 15.73 -23.31 21.93
CA SER A 198 16.66 -24.40 21.60
C SER A 198 16.01 -25.44 20.70
N ALA A 199 14.97 -25.09 19.96
CA ALA A 199 14.24 -26.03 19.09
C ALA A 199 14.60 -25.88 17.61
N SER A 200 14.42 -26.96 16.85
CA SER A 200 14.58 -27.01 15.40
C SER A 200 13.78 -28.16 14.79
N ALA A 201 13.68 -28.19 13.46
CA ALA A 201 13.04 -29.27 12.70
C ALA A 201 13.78 -30.63 12.79
N VAL A 202 15.01 -30.65 13.34
CA VAL A 202 15.85 -31.86 13.38
C VAL A 202 15.24 -32.90 14.33
N GLY A 203 14.98 -34.09 13.79
CA GLY A 203 14.44 -35.21 14.56
C GLY A 203 12.99 -35.05 15.04
N LEU A 204 12.28 -33.99 14.61
CA LEU A 204 10.86 -33.82 14.94
C LEU A 204 9.98 -34.75 14.13
N GLN A 205 8.97 -35.33 14.79
CA GLN A 205 7.94 -36.17 14.17
C GLN A 205 6.56 -35.67 14.57
N GLY A 206 5.60 -35.75 13.66
CA GLY A 206 4.20 -35.38 13.91
C GLY A 206 3.91 -33.88 13.95
N VAL A 207 4.88 -33.03 13.63
CA VAL A 207 4.71 -31.58 13.51
C VAL A 207 4.97 -31.18 12.05
N LYS A 208 4.04 -30.45 11.44
CA LYS A 208 4.17 -29.97 10.06
C LYS A 208 5.33 -28.98 9.96
N SER A 209 6.24 -29.21 9.02
CA SER A 209 7.46 -28.44 8.81
C SER A 209 7.36 -27.59 7.55
N ILE A 210 7.46 -26.28 7.73
CA ILE A 210 7.47 -25.28 6.65
C ILE A 210 8.86 -24.67 6.63
N VAL A 211 9.51 -24.65 5.47
CA VAL A 211 10.89 -24.19 5.33
C VAL A 211 10.96 -23.04 4.33
N ASP A 212 11.63 -21.96 4.70
CA ASP A 212 11.97 -20.89 3.78
C ASP A 212 13.07 -21.34 2.81
N ASP A 213 12.97 -20.94 1.55
CA ASP A 213 13.98 -21.29 0.54
C ASP A 213 15.42 -20.81 0.88
N SER A 214 15.60 -19.82 1.78
CA SER A 214 16.91 -19.34 2.24
C SER A 214 17.74 -20.41 2.93
N ILE A 215 17.09 -21.46 3.45
CA ILE A 215 17.74 -22.62 4.06
C ILE A 215 18.42 -23.51 3.01
N THR A 216 17.99 -23.44 1.75
CA THR A 216 18.63 -24.19 0.64
C THR A 216 19.91 -23.53 0.14
N MET A 217 20.15 -22.26 0.53
CA MET A 217 21.24 -21.41 0.04
C MET A 217 22.51 -21.46 0.91
N GLY A 218 22.69 -22.53 1.68
CA GLY A 218 23.84 -22.71 2.56
C GLY A 218 23.89 -24.11 3.15
N SER A 219 24.95 -24.38 3.92
CA SER A 219 25.14 -25.67 4.58
C SER A 219 25.65 -25.50 6.00
N ASN A 220 25.57 -26.59 6.75
CA ASN A 220 26.11 -26.76 8.09
C ASN A 220 25.53 -25.80 9.13
N TYR A 221 24.27 -25.41 9.07
CA TYR A 221 23.64 -24.44 9.98
C TYR A 221 23.82 -24.78 11.47
N LEU A 222 23.86 -23.73 12.30
CA LEU A 222 23.58 -23.85 13.73
C LEU A 222 22.06 -23.87 13.93
N ALA A 223 21.55 -24.85 14.67
CA ALA A 223 20.12 -24.96 14.98
C ALA A 223 19.90 -25.44 16.42
N GLY A 224 18.69 -25.30 16.95
CA GLY A 224 18.35 -25.84 18.27
C GLY A 224 18.43 -27.38 18.33
N ALA A 225 18.85 -27.94 19.47
CA ALA A 225 18.94 -29.40 19.66
C ALA A 225 17.64 -30.06 20.17
N ASN A 226 16.53 -29.31 20.25
CA ASN A 226 15.29 -29.71 20.92
C ASN A 226 15.48 -30.08 22.41
N LYS A 227 16.55 -29.55 23.01
CA LYS A 227 16.97 -29.81 24.39
C LYS A 227 17.42 -28.50 25.04
N ALA A 228 16.90 -28.21 26.23
CA ALA A 228 17.18 -26.95 26.92
C ALA A 228 18.70 -26.76 27.15
N GLY A 229 19.24 -25.63 26.67
CA GLY A 229 20.66 -25.30 26.84
C GLY A 229 21.60 -26.02 25.90
N PHE A 230 21.10 -26.60 24.80
CA PHE A 230 21.92 -27.24 23.77
C PHE A 230 21.51 -26.79 22.37
N HIS A 231 22.50 -26.68 21.48
CA HIS A 231 22.33 -26.46 20.05
C HIS A 231 23.11 -27.52 19.27
N LEU A 232 22.82 -27.59 17.97
CA LEU A 232 23.48 -28.45 17.00
C LEU A 232 24.35 -27.60 16.09
N ARG A 233 25.56 -28.08 15.80
CA ARG A 233 26.37 -27.63 14.66
C ARG A 233 26.09 -28.53 13.46
N ASN A 234 26.40 -28.00 12.29
CA ASN A 234 26.46 -28.74 11.03
C ASN A 234 25.12 -29.38 10.63
N VAL A 235 24.03 -28.69 10.90
CA VAL A 235 22.69 -29.10 10.47
C VAL A 235 22.50 -28.78 8.99
N ASN A 236 22.07 -29.76 8.21
CA ASN A 236 21.96 -29.69 6.76
C ASN A 236 20.57 -30.11 6.29
N PHE A 237 19.93 -29.24 5.51
CA PHE A 237 18.73 -29.59 4.75
C PHE A 237 19.15 -30.23 3.41
N PRO A 238 18.52 -31.32 2.94
CA PRO A 238 17.44 -32.10 3.57
C PRO A 238 17.94 -33.31 4.37
N ARG A 239 19.24 -33.43 4.67
CA ARG A 239 19.83 -34.60 5.35
C ARG A 239 19.27 -34.80 6.76
N ASP A 240 19.21 -33.74 7.55
CA ASP A 240 18.94 -33.80 9.00
C ASP A 240 17.48 -33.47 9.35
N PHE A 241 16.74 -32.83 8.44
CA PHE A 241 15.31 -32.53 8.58
C PHE A 241 14.66 -32.35 7.21
N LYS A 242 13.33 -32.47 7.18
CA LYS A 242 12.51 -32.38 5.96
C LYS A 242 11.56 -31.18 6.00
N ALA A 243 11.10 -30.78 4.83
CA ALA A 243 10.06 -29.78 4.63
C ALA A 243 8.82 -30.49 4.09
N ASP A 244 7.66 -30.27 4.70
CA ASP A 244 6.37 -30.61 4.12
C ASP A 244 5.96 -29.55 3.08
N ILE A 245 6.34 -28.28 3.33
CA ILE A 245 6.17 -27.16 2.41
C ILE A 245 7.49 -26.37 2.36
N LEU A 246 7.96 -26.08 1.15
CA LEU A 246 9.14 -25.25 0.88
C LEU A 246 8.70 -24.07 0.00
N GLY A 247 9.08 -22.85 0.37
CA GLY A 247 8.78 -21.66 -0.43
C GLY A 247 9.34 -20.37 0.18
N ASP A 248 9.08 -19.23 -0.46
CA ASP A 248 9.48 -17.93 0.08
C ASP A 248 8.50 -17.45 1.15
N ILE A 249 9.01 -17.30 2.38
CA ILE A 249 8.32 -16.69 3.51
C ILE A 249 9.14 -15.58 4.15
N ALA A 250 10.23 -15.14 3.52
CA ALA A 250 11.10 -14.13 4.07
C ALA A 250 10.52 -12.72 3.84
N GLU A 251 10.55 -11.89 4.88
CA GLU A 251 10.21 -10.48 4.77
C GLU A 251 11.35 -9.69 4.10
N ALA A 252 11.03 -9.01 3.00
CA ALA A 252 11.94 -8.10 2.34
C ALA A 252 12.16 -6.83 3.18
N LYS A 253 13.37 -6.26 3.13
CA LYS A 253 13.74 -5.07 3.89
C LYS A 253 14.50 -4.06 3.05
N LYS A 254 14.45 -2.79 3.47
CA LYS A 254 15.27 -1.71 2.91
C LYS A 254 16.75 -2.14 2.85
N GLY A 255 17.36 -1.93 1.70
CA GLY A 255 18.77 -2.21 1.41
C GLY A 255 19.03 -3.62 0.87
N TYR A 256 18.04 -4.51 0.82
CA TYR A 256 18.17 -5.80 0.13
C TYR A 256 18.22 -5.60 -1.39
N PRO A 257 18.89 -6.49 -2.14
CA PRO A 257 18.93 -6.36 -3.59
C PRO A 257 17.54 -6.62 -4.19
N SER A 258 17.17 -5.81 -5.18
CA SER A 258 15.88 -5.92 -5.88
C SER A 258 15.75 -7.30 -6.56
N PRO A 259 14.55 -7.91 -6.60
CA PRO A 259 14.35 -9.23 -7.21
C PRO A 259 14.60 -9.25 -8.73
N ASP A 260 14.54 -8.11 -9.40
CA ASP A 260 14.86 -7.98 -10.82
C ASP A 260 16.36 -7.79 -11.12
N GLY A 261 17.20 -7.82 -10.07
CA GLY A 261 18.66 -7.69 -10.18
C GLY A 261 19.16 -6.26 -10.41
N LYS A 262 18.29 -5.25 -10.37
CA LYS A 262 18.65 -3.84 -10.59
C LYS A 262 18.52 -3.06 -9.28
N GLY A 263 19.62 -2.54 -8.76
CA GLY A 263 19.61 -1.73 -7.55
C GLY A 263 19.23 -2.47 -6.27
N LYS A 264 18.77 -1.70 -5.29
CA LYS A 264 18.37 -2.13 -3.95
C LYS A 264 16.99 -1.59 -3.60
N LEU A 265 16.34 -2.29 -2.68
CA LEU A 265 15.04 -1.90 -2.17
C LEU A 265 15.14 -0.67 -1.26
N ILE A 266 14.41 0.38 -1.58
CA ILE A 266 14.11 1.52 -0.72
C ILE A 266 12.71 1.38 -0.14
N ALA A 267 12.49 1.89 1.07
CA ALA A 267 11.18 1.88 1.72
C ALA A 267 10.53 3.27 1.64
N LYS A 268 9.27 3.29 1.24
CA LYS A 268 8.40 4.49 1.21
C LYS A 268 7.08 4.18 1.92
N ARG A 269 6.45 5.20 2.46
CA ARG A 269 5.10 5.12 3.01
C ARG A 269 4.09 5.53 1.94
N GLY A 270 2.92 4.92 1.97
CA GLY A 270 1.88 5.21 0.97
C GLY A 270 0.47 4.90 1.45
N ILE A 271 -0.48 5.51 0.77
CA ILE A 271 -1.92 5.33 0.97
C ILE A 271 -2.47 4.60 -0.26
N GLU A 272 -2.98 3.38 -0.05
CA GLU A 272 -3.68 2.60 -1.07
C GLU A 272 -5.00 3.27 -1.49
N LEU A 273 -5.08 3.73 -2.75
CA LEU A 273 -6.26 4.39 -3.31
C LEU A 273 -7.16 3.46 -4.11
N GLY A 274 -6.59 2.39 -4.66
CA GLY A 274 -7.33 1.39 -5.38
C GLY A 274 -6.56 0.08 -5.53
N HIS A 275 -7.28 -0.98 -5.86
CA HIS A 275 -6.74 -2.33 -5.95
C HIS A 275 -7.41 -3.07 -7.10
N VAL A 276 -6.62 -3.72 -7.93
CA VAL A 276 -7.06 -4.55 -9.05
C VAL A 276 -6.65 -6.00 -8.84
N PHE A 277 -7.55 -6.93 -9.12
CA PHE A 277 -7.35 -8.36 -8.87
C PHE A 277 -7.76 -9.20 -10.07
N LYS A 278 -6.98 -10.25 -10.34
CA LYS A 278 -7.41 -11.42 -11.12
C LYS A 278 -7.88 -12.52 -10.19
N LEU A 279 -9.19 -12.65 -10.04
CA LEU A 279 -9.82 -13.63 -9.15
C LEU A 279 -9.80 -15.04 -9.73
N GLY A 280 -9.70 -15.17 -11.06
CA GLY A 280 -9.88 -16.45 -11.75
C GLY A 280 -11.28 -16.99 -11.49
N ASN A 281 -11.40 -18.27 -11.15
CA ASN A 281 -12.68 -18.94 -10.92
C ASN A 281 -13.06 -19.12 -9.43
N VAL A 282 -12.37 -18.45 -8.49
CA VAL A 282 -12.55 -18.64 -7.04
C VAL A 282 -14.02 -18.50 -6.60
N TYR A 283 -14.75 -17.53 -7.17
CA TYR A 283 -16.15 -17.29 -6.84
C TYR A 283 -17.11 -18.06 -7.76
N SER A 284 -16.85 -18.08 -9.07
CA SER A 284 -17.72 -18.73 -10.05
C SER A 284 -17.85 -20.22 -9.80
N SER A 285 -16.76 -20.93 -9.49
CA SER A 285 -16.79 -22.35 -9.14
C SER A 285 -17.61 -22.63 -7.88
N LYS A 286 -17.58 -21.74 -6.87
CA LYS A 286 -18.33 -21.88 -5.62
C LYS A 286 -19.82 -21.55 -5.78
N MET A 287 -20.15 -20.60 -6.66
CA MET A 287 -21.52 -20.11 -6.88
C MET A 287 -22.23 -20.79 -8.05
N GLY A 288 -21.51 -21.59 -8.85
CA GLY A 288 -22.04 -22.24 -10.05
C GLY A 288 -22.25 -21.29 -11.23
N ALA A 289 -21.47 -20.21 -11.32
CA ALA A 289 -21.54 -19.27 -12.44
C ALA A 289 -20.74 -19.83 -13.64
N ARG A 290 -21.44 -20.45 -14.59
CA ARG A 290 -20.87 -21.14 -15.75
C ARG A 290 -21.34 -20.56 -17.07
N TYR A 291 -20.56 -20.80 -18.12
CA TYR A 291 -20.95 -20.53 -19.50
C TYR A 291 -20.73 -21.76 -20.38
N THR A 292 -21.41 -21.78 -21.53
CA THR A 292 -21.22 -22.82 -22.55
C THR A 292 -20.25 -22.28 -23.59
N ASP A 293 -19.15 -22.97 -23.85
CA ASP A 293 -18.23 -22.59 -24.93
C ASP A 293 -18.73 -23.02 -26.31
N GLU A 294 -17.94 -22.71 -27.35
CA GLU A 294 -18.26 -23.02 -28.75
C GLU A 294 -18.34 -24.53 -29.02
N ASP A 295 -17.68 -25.36 -28.19
CA ASP A 295 -17.70 -26.83 -28.27
C ASP A 295 -18.85 -27.45 -27.45
N GLY A 296 -19.67 -26.63 -26.79
CA GLY A 296 -20.77 -27.08 -25.95
C GLY A 296 -20.37 -27.50 -24.52
N GLN A 297 -19.11 -27.28 -24.12
CA GLN A 297 -18.63 -27.63 -22.78
C GLN A 297 -19.00 -26.54 -21.77
N GLN A 298 -19.27 -26.96 -20.54
CA GLN A 298 -19.56 -26.05 -19.43
C GLN A 298 -18.27 -25.66 -18.72
N ASN A 299 -17.94 -24.37 -18.74
CA ASN A 299 -16.76 -23.81 -18.09
C ASN A 299 -17.18 -22.81 -17.00
N ASP A 300 -16.40 -22.73 -15.92
CA ASP A 300 -16.59 -21.70 -14.90
C ASP A 300 -16.10 -20.36 -15.45
N VAL A 301 -16.86 -19.29 -15.18
CA VAL A 301 -16.51 -17.93 -15.64
C VAL A 301 -15.27 -17.44 -14.90
N LEU A 302 -14.30 -16.86 -15.61
CA LEU A 302 -13.17 -16.19 -14.98
C LEU A 302 -13.53 -14.75 -14.61
N MET A 303 -13.07 -14.29 -13.45
CA MET A 303 -13.48 -13.01 -12.88
C MET A 303 -12.27 -12.13 -12.56
N GLY A 304 -12.42 -10.83 -12.81
CA GLY A 304 -11.58 -9.78 -12.24
C GLY A 304 -12.41 -8.88 -11.33
N CYS A 305 -11.78 -8.27 -10.32
CA CYS A 305 -12.42 -7.19 -9.55
C CYS A 305 -11.50 -6.01 -9.32
N TYR A 306 -12.09 -4.81 -9.26
CA TYR A 306 -11.35 -3.56 -9.33
C TYR A 306 -12.03 -2.50 -8.45
N GLY A 307 -11.35 -2.09 -7.37
CA GLY A 307 -11.84 -1.11 -6.39
C GLY A 307 -11.08 0.22 -6.39
N ILE A 308 -11.79 1.34 -6.23
CA ILE A 308 -11.21 2.65 -5.83
C ILE A 308 -11.99 3.17 -4.62
N GLY A 309 -11.28 3.54 -3.55
CA GLY A 309 -11.88 4.21 -2.39
C GLY A 309 -12.08 5.69 -2.67
N ILE A 310 -13.32 6.12 -2.94
CA ILE A 310 -13.61 7.49 -3.40
C ILE A 310 -13.36 8.52 -2.29
N GLY A 311 -13.93 8.31 -1.10
CA GLY A 311 -13.68 9.21 0.04
C GLY A 311 -12.23 9.18 0.52
N ARG A 312 -11.58 8.01 0.43
CA ARG A 312 -10.16 7.85 0.76
C ARG A 312 -9.27 8.65 -0.18
N MET A 313 -9.61 8.70 -1.47
CA MET A 313 -8.87 9.47 -2.48
C MET A 313 -8.82 10.96 -2.13
N LEU A 314 -9.91 11.55 -1.65
CA LEU A 314 -9.93 12.95 -1.20
C LEU A 314 -9.00 13.16 0.00
N ALA A 315 -9.12 12.33 1.04
CA ALA A 315 -8.26 12.46 2.22
C ALA A 315 -6.77 12.25 1.88
N ALA A 316 -6.47 11.30 1.00
CA ALA A 316 -5.10 11.08 0.55
C ALA A 316 -4.55 12.26 -0.26
N ALA A 317 -5.37 12.91 -1.07
CA ALA A 317 -4.99 14.14 -1.77
C ALA A 317 -4.65 15.26 -0.77
N VAL A 318 -5.44 15.41 0.31
CA VAL A 318 -5.14 16.38 1.38
C VAL A 318 -3.83 16.04 2.09
N GLU A 319 -3.60 14.77 2.42
CA GLU A 319 -2.35 14.33 3.04
C GLU A 319 -1.13 14.60 2.16
N ALA A 320 -1.25 14.40 0.85
CA ALA A 320 -0.17 14.66 -0.11
C ALA A 320 0.02 16.14 -0.45
N TYR A 321 -1.07 16.92 -0.44
CA TYR A 321 -1.09 18.31 -0.91
C TYR A 321 -1.76 19.23 0.12
N HIS A 322 -0.98 19.65 1.12
CA HIS A 322 -1.37 20.64 2.12
C HIS A 322 -0.17 21.52 2.51
N ASP A 323 -0.48 22.63 3.18
CA ASP A 323 0.49 23.47 3.88
C ASP A 323 0.00 23.80 5.29
N ASP A 324 0.73 24.65 6.02
CA ASP A 324 0.37 25.07 7.38
C ASP A 324 -0.96 25.84 7.45
N PHE A 325 -1.52 26.27 6.32
CA PHE A 325 -2.74 27.08 6.23
C PHE A 325 -3.96 26.29 5.75
N GLY A 326 -3.77 25.10 5.15
CA GLY A 326 -4.89 24.26 4.72
C GLY A 326 -4.57 23.36 3.54
N MET A 327 -5.63 22.92 2.85
CA MET A 327 -5.53 22.05 1.69
C MET A 327 -4.98 22.82 0.47
N VAL A 328 -4.23 22.12 -0.39
CA VAL A 328 -3.76 22.64 -1.68
C VAL A 328 -4.16 21.64 -2.76
N LEU A 329 -5.46 21.53 -3.03
CA LEU A 329 -5.99 20.48 -3.89
C LEU A 329 -5.60 20.71 -5.37
N PRO A 330 -5.35 19.64 -6.14
CA PRO A 330 -5.31 19.72 -7.58
C PRO A 330 -6.61 20.31 -8.15
N SER A 331 -6.53 21.17 -9.17
CA SER A 331 -7.69 21.86 -9.75
C SER A 331 -8.82 20.90 -10.13
N ALA A 332 -8.48 19.72 -10.65
CA ALA A 332 -9.46 18.74 -11.10
C ALA A 332 -10.32 18.11 -10.00
N ILE A 333 -9.96 18.28 -8.73
CA ILE A 333 -10.72 17.75 -7.58
C ILE A 333 -11.04 18.84 -6.54
N ALA A 334 -10.75 20.10 -6.85
CA ALA A 334 -11.16 21.21 -6.02
C ALA A 334 -12.69 21.40 -6.08
N PRO A 335 -13.33 21.89 -5.01
CA PRO A 335 -14.78 22.10 -4.99
C PRO A 335 -15.25 23.25 -5.90
N TYR A 336 -14.35 24.20 -6.17
CA TYR A 336 -14.53 25.34 -7.06
C TYR A 336 -13.19 25.63 -7.75
N ASP A 337 -13.23 26.26 -8.91
CA ASP A 337 -12.05 26.76 -9.60
C ASP A 337 -11.52 28.04 -8.94
N ILE A 338 -12.44 28.92 -8.54
CA ILE A 338 -12.14 30.29 -8.11
C ILE A 338 -12.84 30.63 -6.80
N TYR A 339 -12.07 31.19 -5.86
CA TYR A 339 -12.58 31.90 -4.70
C TYR A 339 -12.57 33.40 -4.98
N LEU A 340 -13.74 33.99 -5.19
CA LEU A 340 -13.89 35.43 -5.37
C LEU A 340 -14.18 36.09 -4.01
N ALA A 341 -13.24 36.87 -3.49
CA ALA A 341 -13.42 37.64 -2.27
C ALA A 341 -13.84 39.07 -2.60
N GLY A 342 -15.09 39.41 -2.29
CA GLY A 342 -15.56 40.79 -2.33
C GLY A 342 -15.25 41.53 -1.04
N LEU A 343 -14.51 42.62 -1.12
CA LEU A 343 -14.24 43.53 0.02
C LEU A 343 -14.87 44.89 -0.25
N ASN A 344 -15.31 45.57 0.80
CA ASN A 344 -15.95 46.88 0.71
C ASN A 344 -17.22 46.88 -0.16
N LEU A 345 -18.04 45.83 -0.05
CA LEU A 345 -19.28 45.67 -0.83
C LEU A 345 -20.40 46.64 -0.40
N GLU A 346 -20.22 47.38 0.70
CA GLU A 346 -21.06 48.52 1.06
C GLU A 346 -20.97 49.67 0.04
N ASP A 347 -19.90 49.73 -0.75
CA ASP A 347 -19.78 50.64 -1.90
C ASP A 347 -20.48 50.03 -3.13
N ALA A 348 -21.51 50.71 -3.62
CA ALA A 348 -22.30 50.26 -4.75
C ALA A 348 -21.49 50.10 -6.05
N ASP A 349 -20.42 50.87 -6.26
CA ASP A 349 -19.54 50.70 -7.42
C ASP A 349 -18.73 49.40 -7.31
N ILE A 350 -18.24 49.09 -6.12
CA ILE A 350 -17.46 47.87 -5.87
C ILE A 350 -18.35 46.63 -5.90
N SER A 351 -19.55 46.69 -5.30
CA SER A 351 -20.52 45.60 -5.35
C SER A 351 -20.94 45.29 -6.78
N GLY A 352 -21.27 46.32 -7.57
CA GLY A 352 -21.66 46.13 -8.97
C GLY A 352 -20.54 45.50 -9.82
N LYS A 353 -19.29 45.93 -9.63
CA LYS A 353 -18.14 45.32 -10.32
C LYS A 353 -17.85 43.89 -9.86
N ALA A 354 -18.03 43.58 -8.58
CA ALA A 354 -17.86 42.23 -8.06
C ALA A 354 -18.88 41.27 -8.65
N GLU A 355 -20.15 41.69 -8.74
CA GLU A 355 -21.22 40.92 -9.39
C GLU A 355 -20.93 40.71 -10.89
N MET A 356 -20.55 41.77 -11.61
CA MET A 356 -20.19 41.66 -13.03
C MET A 356 -19.00 40.72 -13.27
N LEU A 357 -17.99 40.75 -12.40
CA LEU A 357 -16.84 39.86 -12.49
C LEU A 357 -17.23 38.41 -12.19
N TYR A 358 -18.06 38.19 -11.17
CA TYR A 358 -18.61 36.88 -10.85
C TYR A 358 -19.36 36.29 -12.05
N GLU A 359 -20.30 37.04 -12.64
CA GLU A 359 -21.03 36.63 -13.84
C GLU A 359 -20.09 36.34 -15.02
N SER A 360 -19.10 37.21 -15.26
CA SER A 360 -18.13 37.04 -16.36
C SER A 360 -17.28 35.77 -16.20
N LEU A 361 -16.90 35.42 -14.98
CA LEU A 361 -16.16 34.18 -14.69
C LEU A 361 -17.05 32.95 -14.86
N GLN A 362 -18.31 33.01 -14.43
CA GLN A 362 -19.27 31.92 -14.65
C GLN A 362 -19.59 31.72 -16.13
N ASP A 363 -19.80 32.81 -16.89
CA ASP A 363 -20.02 32.78 -18.34
C ASP A 363 -18.81 32.22 -19.10
N ALA A 364 -17.60 32.36 -18.52
CA ALA A 364 -16.38 31.76 -19.05
C ALA A 364 -16.25 30.25 -18.74
N GLY A 365 -17.19 29.68 -17.96
CA GLY A 365 -17.30 28.26 -17.65
C GLY A 365 -16.63 27.82 -16.35
N PHE A 366 -16.28 28.76 -15.46
CA PHE A 366 -15.66 28.45 -14.18
C PHE A 366 -16.68 28.24 -13.07
N ASP A 367 -16.38 27.31 -12.17
CA ASP A 367 -17.08 27.17 -10.89
C ASP A 367 -16.52 28.18 -9.88
N VAL A 368 -17.31 29.20 -9.55
CA VAL A 368 -16.88 30.32 -8.70
C VAL A 368 -17.61 30.30 -7.35
N LEU A 369 -16.84 30.28 -6.26
CA LEU A 369 -17.35 30.57 -4.92
C LEU A 369 -17.19 32.06 -4.64
N PHE A 370 -18.29 32.79 -4.65
CA PHE A 370 -18.30 34.21 -4.27
C PHE A 370 -18.49 34.36 -2.76
N ASP A 371 -17.46 34.87 -2.07
CA ASP A 371 -17.56 35.25 -0.66
C ASP A 371 -18.00 36.71 -0.54
N ASP A 372 -19.31 36.89 -0.51
CA ASP A 372 -20.04 38.16 -0.33
C ASP A 372 -20.35 38.48 1.13
N ARG A 373 -19.88 37.65 2.09
CA ARG A 373 -20.19 37.82 3.52
C ARG A 373 -19.67 39.15 4.04
N ASP A 374 -20.40 39.76 4.99
CA ASP A 374 -19.90 40.88 5.79
C ASP A 374 -18.92 40.36 6.86
N ALA A 375 -17.69 40.09 6.45
CA ALA A 375 -16.63 39.54 7.29
C ALA A 375 -15.28 40.26 7.03
N PRO A 376 -14.42 40.41 8.05
CA PRO A 376 -13.11 41.01 7.87
C PRO A 376 -12.26 40.26 6.82
N PRO A 377 -11.42 40.95 6.02
CA PRO A 377 -10.62 40.31 4.97
C PRO A 377 -9.76 39.15 5.48
N GLY A 378 -9.17 39.30 6.68
CA GLY A 378 -8.36 38.24 7.29
C GLY A 378 -9.13 36.98 7.66
N VAL A 379 -10.45 37.05 7.87
CA VAL A 379 -11.30 35.87 8.07
C VAL A 379 -11.58 35.22 6.72
N LYS A 380 -12.01 36.00 5.72
CA LYS A 380 -12.25 35.51 4.36
C LYS A 380 -11.04 34.78 3.79
N PHE A 381 -9.85 35.37 3.92
CA PHE A 381 -8.63 34.77 3.38
C PHE A 381 -8.22 33.49 4.10
N LYS A 382 -8.41 33.39 5.42
CA LYS A 382 -8.17 32.15 6.16
C LYS A 382 -9.15 31.05 5.76
N ASP A 383 -10.42 31.37 5.59
CA ASP A 383 -11.41 30.42 5.10
C ASP A 383 -11.05 29.93 3.69
N ALA A 384 -10.65 30.84 2.80
CA ALA A 384 -10.18 30.51 1.45
C ALA A 384 -8.96 29.57 1.47
N ASP A 385 -7.97 29.89 2.32
CA ASP A 385 -6.76 29.09 2.46
C ASP A 385 -7.06 27.68 2.99
N LEU A 386 -8.02 27.56 3.93
CA LEU A 386 -8.48 26.28 4.46
C LEU A 386 -9.22 25.43 3.43
N MET A 387 -10.07 26.04 2.61
CA MET A 387 -10.86 25.34 1.58
C MET A 387 -10.02 24.82 0.41
N GLY A 388 -8.84 25.41 0.18
CA GLY A 388 -7.89 24.93 -0.82
C GLY A 388 -8.34 25.12 -2.27
N ILE A 389 -9.18 26.13 -2.53
CA ILE A 389 -9.63 26.49 -3.88
C ILE A 389 -8.42 27.03 -4.68
N PRO A 390 -8.16 26.55 -5.92
CA PRO A 390 -6.87 26.76 -6.59
C PRO A 390 -6.52 28.21 -6.88
N VAL A 391 -7.52 29.03 -7.23
CA VAL A 391 -7.31 30.45 -7.56
C VAL A 391 -8.14 31.33 -6.64
N ARG A 392 -7.50 32.33 -6.03
CA ARG A 392 -8.15 33.40 -5.28
C ARG A 392 -8.13 34.69 -6.10
N VAL A 393 -9.30 35.29 -6.25
CA VAL A 393 -9.49 36.61 -6.87
C VAL A 393 -10.04 37.55 -5.80
N VAL A 394 -9.47 38.72 -5.63
CA VAL A 394 -9.92 39.73 -4.66
C VAL A 394 -10.27 41.02 -5.37
N ILE A 395 -11.50 41.48 -5.16
CA ILE A 395 -11.98 42.78 -5.61
C ILE A 395 -12.25 43.67 -4.41
N SER A 396 -11.70 44.89 -4.46
CA SER A 396 -11.79 45.88 -3.40
C SER A 396 -11.58 47.29 -3.95
N SER A 397 -11.99 48.33 -3.22
CA SER A 397 -11.68 49.71 -3.62
C SER A 397 -10.16 49.95 -3.80
N ARG A 398 -9.33 49.26 -3.00
CA ARG A 398 -7.86 49.36 -3.09
C ARG A 398 -7.31 48.71 -4.35
N SER A 399 -7.74 47.49 -4.68
CA SER A 399 -7.27 46.79 -5.89
C SER A 399 -7.72 47.56 -7.13
N MET A 400 -8.97 48.04 -7.15
CA MET A 400 -9.51 48.85 -8.24
C MET A 400 -8.73 50.17 -8.42
N GLY A 401 -8.32 50.82 -7.32
CA GLY A 401 -7.44 51.98 -7.37
C GLY A 401 -6.04 51.71 -7.94
N ASN A 402 -5.59 50.44 -7.93
CA ASN A 402 -4.33 49.98 -8.52
C ASN A 402 -4.48 49.48 -9.97
N GLY A 403 -5.66 49.60 -10.56
CA GLY A 403 -5.89 49.29 -11.97
C GLY A 403 -6.47 47.90 -12.27
N GLY A 404 -6.98 47.17 -11.26
CA GLY A 404 -7.60 45.87 -11.51
C GLY A 404 -8.00 45.09 -10.26
N VAL A 405 -7.98 43.77 -10.36
CA VAL A 405 -8.25 42.83 -9.26
C VAL A 405 -6.99 42.08 -8.89
N GLU A 406 -6.89 41.65 -7.63
CA GLU A 406 -5.78 40.85 -7.16
C GLU A 406 -6.05 39.37 -7.49
N VAL A 407 -5.17 38.73 -8.25
CA VAL A 407 -5.26 37.30 -8.60
C VAL A 407 -4.07 36.56 -8.01
N LYS A 408 -4.33 35.39 -7.45
CA LYS A 408 -3.32 34.59 -6.76
C LYS A 408 -3.65 33.10 -6.83
N ALA A 409 -2.67 32.26 -7.14
CA ALA A 409 -2.78 30.81 -6.95
C ALA A 409 -2.65 30.44 -5.46
N ARG A 410 -3.43 29.46 -4.99
CA ARG A 410 -3.45 29.00 -3.60
C ARG A 410 -2.08 28.51 -3.10
N ALA A 411 -1.30 27.91 -3.98
CA ALA A 411 0.04 27.42 -3.66
C ALA A 411 1.11 28.54 -3.62
N GLU A 412 0.82 29.71 -4.18
CA GLU A 412 1.78 30.81 -4.30
C GLU A 412 1.72 31.74 -3.09
N LYS A 413 2.79 32.53 -2.88
CA LYS A 413 2.82 33.55 -1.82
C LYS A 413 2.36 34.91 -2.31
N GLU A 414 2.86 35.30 -3.48
CA GLU A 414 2.61 36.59 -4.08
C GLU A 414 1.31 36.60 -4.88
N SER A 415 0.74 37.79 -5.00
CA SER A 415 -0.44 38.07 -5.82
C SER A 415 -0.07 39.06 -6.93
N GLU A 416 -0.78 39.01 -8.05
CA GLU A 416 -0.65 39.99 -9.13
C GLU A 416 -1.92 40.84 -9.27
N ILE A 417 -1.75 42.11 -9.63
CA ILE A 417 -2.88 42.96 -10.03
C ILE A 417 -3.10 42.75 -11.53
N VAL A 418 -4.29 42.25 -11.87
CA VAL A 418 -4.70 41.93 -13.23
C VAL A 418 -5.83 42.88 -13.63
N SER A 419 -5.70 43.49 -14.81
CA SER A 419 -6.75 44.37 -15.34
C SER A 419 -8.02 43.57 -15.61
N GLU A 420 -9.21 44.16 -15.43
CA GLU A 420 -10.50 43.45 -15.58
C GLU A 420 -10.62 42.64 -16.89
N PRO A 421 -10.21 43.18 -18.07
CA PRO A 421 -10.25 42.41 -19.33
C PRO A 421 -9.39 41.14 -19.35
N ASP A 422 -8.31 41.10 -18.55
CA ASP A 422 -7.31 40.04 -18.60
C ASP A 422 -7.52 38.96 -17.52
N VAL A 423 -8.48 39.16 -16.59
CA VAL A 423 -8.68 38.27 -15.43
C VAL A 423 -8.98 36.84 -15.88
N ILE A 424 -9.83 36.66 -16.89
CA ILE A 424 -10.19 35.34 -17.41
C ILE A 424 -8.95 34.61 -17.93
N GLU A 425 -8.07 35.30 -18.65
CA GLU A 425 -6.83 34.70 -19.18
C GLU A 425 -5.86 34.33 -18.06
N ALA A 426 -5.69 35.23 -17.07
CA ALA A 426 -4.85 34.98 -15.91
C ALA A 426 -5.31 33.74 -15.12
N VAL A 427 -6.62 33.64 -14.86
CA VAL A 427 -7.21 32.49 -14.16
C VAL A 427 -7.00 31.19 -14.95
N ARG A 428 -7.26 31.18 -16.27
CA ARG A 428 -7.02 29.98 -17.10
C ARG A 428 -5.58 29.49 -16.97
N LYS A 429 -4.63 30.41 -17.07
CA LYS A 429 -3.20 30.09 -16.97
C LYS A 429 -2.83 29.47 -15.62
N LEU A 430 -3.48 29.89 -14.52
CA LEU A 430 -3.22 29.35 -13.19
C LEU A 430 -3.87 27.97 -12.97
N LEU A 431 -5.00 27.69 -13.61
CA LEU A 431 -5.70 26.42 -13.48
C LEU A 431 -5.11 25.29 -14.33
N GLY A 432 -4.39 25.64 -15.40
CA GLY A 432 -3.73 24.71 -16.32
C GLY A 432 -4.50 24.55 -17.62
#